data_AF-A0A1B8P4C8-F1
#
_entry.id   AF-A0A1B8P4C8-F1
#
_cell.length_a   1.000
_cell.length_b   1.000
_cell.length_c   1.000
_cell.angle_alpha   90.00
_cell.angle_beta   90.00
_cell.angle_gamma   90.00
#
_symmetry.space_group_name_H-M   'P 1'
#
loop_
_entity.id
_entity.type
_entity.pdbx_description
1 polymer ?
#
loop_
_entity_poly.entity_id
_entity_poly.type
_entity_poly.pdbx_seq_one_letter_code
_entity_poly.pdbx_strand_id
1 'polypeptide(L)'
;MRLADGVDTPPWLDLIDSVEAALGTALQTAVKRVDEQAFALANGQNTMFCEDAARRLHQALSEASGIAGFHVRVVHAESLHAHDAVAETQADWWWRD
;
A
#
# COMPACT_ATOMS: atom_id res chain seq x y z
N MET A 1 -12.20 -0.79 -4.65
CA MET A 1 -11.80 -2.17 -5.04
C MET A 1 -13.03 -2.92 -5.57
N ARG A 2 -12.85 -3.79 -6.55
CA ARG A 2 -13.86 -4.68 -7.13
C ARG A 2 -13.46 -6.13 -6.81
N LEU A 3 -14.41 -6.91 -6.33
CA LEU A 3 -14.17 -8.30 -5.96
C LEU A 3 -14.40 -9.24 -7.14
N ALA A 4 -13.73 -10.39 -7.09
CA ALA A 4 -13.99 -11.47 -8.02
C ALA A 4 -15.39 -12.05 -7.79
N ASP A 5 -15.94 -12.69 -8.82
CA ASP A 5 -17.26 -13.32 -8.75
C ASP A 5 -17.28 -14.38 -7.63
N GLY A 6 -18.36 -14.38 -6.84
CA GLY A 6 -18.52 -15.30 -5.71
C GLY A 6 -17.73 -14.92 -4.45
N VAL A 7 -17.09 -13.74 -4.43
CA VAL A 7 -16.44 -13.19 -3.23
C VAL A 7 -17.32 -12.08 -2.65
N ASP A 8 -17.94 -12.35 -1.50
CA ASP A 8 -18.83 -11.40 -0.83
C ASP A 8 -18.08 -10.36 0.01
N THR A 9 -16.90 -10.74 0.54
CA THR A 9 -16.09 -9.87 1.40
C THR A 9 -14.62 -9.95 1.01
N PRO A 10 -13.91 -8.82 0.98
CA PRO A 10 -12.47 -8.83 0.79
C PRO A 10 -11.76 -9.60 1.90
N PRO A 11 -10.66 -10.32 1.59
CA PRO A 11 -9.81 -10.91 2.60
C PRO A 11 -8.98 -9.81 3.28
N TRP A 12 -9.63 -9.01 4.14
CA TRP A 12 -9.05 -7.77 4.67
C TRP A 12 -7.69 -7.95 5.32
N LEU A 13 -7.51 -9.01 6.12
CA LEU A 13 -6.24 -9.28 6.78
C LEU A 13 -5.13 -9.60 5.78
N ASP A 14 -5.39 -10.51 4.83
CA ASP A 14 -4.41 -10.87 3.80
C ASP A 14 -4.06 -9.67 2.91
N LEU A 15 -5.02 -8.77 2.66
CA LEU A 15 -4.77 -7.54 1.91
C LEU A 15 -3.90 -6.55 2.68
N ILE A 16 -4.16 -6.37 3.97
CA ILE A 16 -3.31 -5.53 4.83
C ILE A 16 -1.90 -6.10 4.85
N ASP A 17 -1.76 -7.41 5.08
CA ASP A 17 -0.46 -8.10 5.13
C ASP A 17 0.29 -7.96 3.79
N SER A 18 -0.40 -8.11 2.66
CA SER A 18 0.17 -7.95 1.32
C SER A 18 0.65 -6.52 1.06
N VAL A 19 -0.18 -5.52 1.43
CA VAL A 19 0.14 -4.09 1.29
C VAL A 19 1.32 -3.70 2.18
N GLU A 20 1.32 -4.12 3.44
CA GLU A 20 2.40 -3.86 4.38
C GLU A 20 3.71 -4.52 3.97
N ALA A 21 3.65 -5.76 3.47
CA ALA A 21 4.82 -6.47 2.95
C ALA A 21 5.38 -5.78 1.69
N ALA A 22 4.52 -5.31 0.78
CA ALA A 22 4.94 -4.59 -0.42
C ALA A 22 5.62 -3.25 -0.08
N LEU A 23 5.13 -2.56 0.95
CA LEU A 23 5.71 -1.30 1.42
C LEU A 23 6.96 -1.51 2.29
N GLY A 24 7.07 -2.62 3.02
CA GLY A 24 8.26 -3.05 3.73
C GLY A 24 8.50 -2.40 5.11
N THR A 25 7.77 -1.34 5.45
CA THR A 25 7.86 -0.65 6.74
C THR A 25 6.47 -0.28 7.27
N ALA A 26 5.73 -1.29 7.74
CA ALA A 26 4.43 -1.12 8.37
C ALA A 26 4.49 -0.17 9.58
N LEU A 27 3.38 0.51 9.85
CA LEU A 27 3.25 1.43 10.99
C LEU A 27 3.38 0.67 12.32
N GLN A 28 4.18 1.21 13.24
CA GLN A 28 4.28 0.72 14.61
C GLN A 28 3.91 1.87 15.57
N THR A 29 2.87 1.67 16.39
CA THR A 29 2.27 2.75 17.20
C THR A 29 2.94 2.93 18.56
N ALA A 30 3.32 1.83 19.21
CA ALA A 30 4.00 1.84 20.51
C ALA A 30 5.18 0.87 20.47
N VAL A 31 6.39 1.42 20.51
CA VAL A 31 7.65 0.70 20.29
C VAL A 31 8.63 0.93 21.43
N LYS A 32 9.46 -0.07 21.73
CA LYS A 32 10.64 0.17 22.57
C LYS A 32 11.73 0.83 21.73
N ARG A 33 12.73 1.44 22.37
CA ARG A 33 13.87 2.09 21.67
C ARG A 33 14.57 1.18 20.65
N VAL A 34 14.69 -0.11 20.95
CA VAL A 34 15.32 -1.08 20.03
C VAL A 34 14.49 -1.29 18.77
N ASP A 35 13.16 -1.29 18.90
CA ASP A 35 12.23 -1.46 17.78
C ASP A 35 12.21 -0.18 16.92
N GLU A 36 12.25 1.00 17.54
CA GLU A 36 12.38 2.28 16.84
C GLU A 36 13.68 2.35 16.00
N GLN A 37 14.80 1.91 16.55
CA GLN A 37 16.07 1.85 15.81
C GLN A 37 16.01 0.88 14.63
N ALA A 38 15.42 -0.29 14.83
CA ALA A 38 15.22 -1.27 13.76
C ALA A 38 14.30 -0.72 12.65
N PHE A 39 13.22 -0.03 13.03
CA PHE A 39 12.31 0.64 12.10
C PHE A 39 13.05 1.72 11.29
N ALA A 40 13.81 2.59 11.95
CA ALA A 40 14.57 3.64 11.28
C ALA A 40 15.60 3.08 10.29
N LEU A 41 16.28 1.99 10.66
CA LEU A 41 17.23 1.30 9.77
C LEU A 41 16.53 0.68 8.57
N ALA A 42 15.43 -0.05 8.79
CA ALA A 42 14.64 -0.68 7.73
C ALA A 42 14.09 0.37 6.74
N ASN A 43 13.56 1.48 7.26
CA ASN A 43 13.04 2.57 6.44
C ASN A 43 14.13 3.28 5.64
N GLY A 44 15.31 3.51 6.25
CA GLY A 44 16.46 4.06 5.54
C GLY A 44 16.97 3.16 4.41
N GLN A 45 16.92 1.84 4.60
CA GLN A 45 17.31 0.86 3.57
C GLN A 45 16.26 0.66 2.48
N ASN A 46 15.02 1.12 2.70
CA ASN A 46 13.89 0.98 1.80
C ASN A 46 13.26 2.34 1.44
N THR A 47 14.12 3.33 1.14
CA THR A 47 13.66 4.65 0.71
C THR A 47 12.95 4.56 -0.64
N MET A 48 11.82 5.23 -0.79
CA MET A 48 11.02 5.20 -2.02
C MET A 48 10.23 6.49 -2.22
N PHE A 49 9.96 6.86 -3.47
CA PHE A 49 9.02 7.95 -3.79
C PHE A 49 7.56 7.48 -3.68
N CYS A 50 6.62 8.42 -3.69
CA CYS A 50 5.18 8.12 -3.67
C CYS A 50 4.76 7.22 -4.85
N GLU A 51 5.37 7.42 -6.01
CA GLU A 51 5.15 6.63 -7.24
C GLU A 51 5.70 5.20 -7.13
N ASP A 52 6.80 5.00 -6.38
CA ASP A 52 7.35 3.67 -6.13
C ASP A 52 6.40 2.85 -5.24
N ALA A 53 5.88 3.47 -4.19
CA ALA A 53 4.85 2.86 -3.35
C ALA A 53 3.63 2.47 -4.18
N ALA A 54 3.12 3.37 -5.04
CA ALA A 54 2.00 3.07 -5.92
C ALA A 54 2.31 1.88 -6.87
N ARG A 55 3.52 1.81 -7.46
CA ARG A 55 3.93 0.69 -8.31
C ARG A 55 3.97 -0.64 -7.55
N ARG A 56 4.55 -0.65 -6.35
CA ARG A 56 4.62 -1.87 -5.52
C ARG A 56 3.23 -2.37 -5.13
N LEU A 57 2.33 -1.45 -4.75
CA LEU A 57 0.95 -1.78 -4.42
C LEU A 57 0.16 -2.26 -5.64
N HIS A 58 0.38 -1.69 -6.82
CA HIS A 58 -0.24 -2.19 -8.05
C HIS A 58 0.15 -3.65 -8.30
N GLN A 59 1.42 -3.99 -8.16
CA GLN A 59 1.89 -5.36 -8.35
C GLN A 59 1.25 -6.31 -7.31
N ALA A 60 1.33 -5.96 -6.03
CA ALA A 60 0.78 -6.78 -4.95
C ALA A 60 -0.72 -7.05 -5.12
N LEU A 61 -1.51 -6.03 -5.48
CA LEU A 61 -2.94 -6.17 -5.71
C LEU A 61 -3.30 -6.86 -7.03
N SER A 62 -2.42 -6.82 -8.03
CA SER A 62 -2.61 -7.58 -9.28
C SER A 62 -2.41 -9.08 -9.08
N GLU A 63 -1.63 -9.47 -8.06
CA GLU A 63 -1.35 -10.86 -7.69
C GLU A 63 -2.33 -11.40 -6.62
N ALA A 64 -3.11 -10.51 -6.00
CA ALA A 64 -4.03 -10.86 -4.91
C ALA A 64 -5.28 -11.60 -5.40
N SER A 65 -5.61 -12.71 -4.74
CA SER A 65 -6.82 -13.47 -5.03
C SER A 65 -8.07 -12.74 -4.53
N GLY A 66 -9.19 -12.92 -5.25
CA GLY A 66 -10.47 -12.32 -4.86
C GLY A 66 -10.62 -10.83 -5.22
N ILE A 67 -9.60 -10.21 -5.82
CA ILE A 67 -9.68 -8.86 -6.39
C ILE A 67 -9.80 -8.99 -7.92
N ALA A 68 -10.82 -8.36 -8.49
CA ALA A 68 -11.01 -8.26 -9.94
C ALA A 68 -10.69 -6.86 -10.48
N GLY A 69 -10.47 -5.87 -9.62
CA GLY A 69 -10.05 -4.52 -10.03
C GLY A 69 -9.82 -3.61 -8.83
N PHE A 70 -9.00 -2.58 -8.99
CA PHE A 70 -8.63 -1.69 -7.90
C PHE A 70 -8.20 -0.31 -8.40
N HIS A 71 -8.33 0.67 -7.51
CA HIS A 71 -7.66 1.96 -7.58
C HIS A 71 -6.93 2.15 -6.26
N VAL A 72 -5.67 2.55 -6.37
CA VAL A 72 -4.78 2.84 -5.26
C VAL A 72 -4.40 4.31 -5.36
N ARG A 73 -4.57 5.02 -4.25
CA ARG A 73 -4.07 6.38 -4.05
C ARG A 73 -3.07 6.34 -2.90
N VAL A 74 -1.83 6.64 -3.20
CA VAL A 74 -0.78 6.83 -2.21
C VAL A 74 -0.64 8.33 -1.97
N VAL A 75 -0.61 8.73 -0.70
CA VAL A 75 -0.39 10.11 -0.29
C VAL A 75 0.82 10.13 0.62
N HIS A 76 1.86 10.85 0.21
CA HIS A 76 2.96 11.20 1.08
C HIS A 76 2.61 12.52 1.77
N ALA A 77 2.30 12.45 3.06
CA ALA A 77 2.05 13.62 3.89
C ALA A 77 3.38 14.34 4.15
N GLU A 78 3.66 15.37 3.35
CA GLU A 78 4.96 16.05 3.34
C GLU A 78 5.21 16.79 4.66
N SER A 79 6.39 16.57 5.23
CA SER A 79 6.82 17.29 6.44
C SER A 79 7.49 18.63 6.14
N LEU A 80 8.08 18.78 4.94
CA LEU A 80 8.89 19.93 4.54
C LEU A 80 8.15 20.92 3.62
N HIS A 81 7.00 20.51 3.07
CA HIS A 81 6.23 21.29 2.11
C HIS A 81 4.79 21.48 2.61
N ALA A 82 4.15 22.58 2.19
CA ALA A 82 2.76 22.90 2.54
C ALA A 82 1.72 22.19 1.63
N HIS A 83 2.12 21.09 1.00
CA HIS A 83 1.30 20.29 0.10
C HIS A 83 1.77 18.84 0.12
N ASP A 84 0.85 17.91 -0.09
CA ASP A 84 1.17 16.48 -0.15
C ASP A 84 1.59 16.07 -1.56
N ALA A 85 2.47 15.06 -1.67
CA ALA A 85 2.72 14.36 -2.92
C ALA A 85 1.74 13.18 -3.06
N VAL A 86 1.13 13.04 -4.23
CA VAL A 86 0.09 12.03 -4.48
C VAL A 86 0.44 11.25 -5.74
N ALA A 87 0.38 9.92 -5.65
CA ALA A 87 0.48 9.01 -6.78
C ALA A 87 -0.74 8.09 -6.84
N GLU A 88 -1.26 7.86 -8.03
CA GLU A 88 -2.42 7.00 -8.25
C GLU A 88 -2.15 5.93 -9.32
N THR A 89 -2.76 4.77 -9.14
CA THR A 89 -2.71 3.67 -10.11
C THR A 89 -3.99 2.86 -10.04
N GLN A 90 -4.36 2.24 -11.16
CA GLN A 90 -5.59 1.46 -11.27
C GLN A 90 -5.44 0.30 -12.25
N ALA A 91 -6.17 -0.78 -11.98
CA ALA A 91 -6.33 -1.93 -12.88
C ALA A 91 -7.79 -2.37 -12.85
N ASP A 92 -8.40 -2.58 -14.02
CA ASP A 92 -9.78 -3.05 -14.18
C ASP A 92 -10.80 -2.32 -13.28
N TRP A 93 -10.54 -1.01 -13.09
CA TRP A 93 -11.25 -0.14 -12.16
C TRP A 93 -12.49 0.50 -12.78
N TRP A 94 -12.39 0.85 -14.07
CA TRP A 94 -13.49 1.41 -14.88
C TRP A 94 -13.90 0.35 -15.93
N TRP A 95 -15.16 0.39 -16.40
CA TRP A 95 -15.99 -0.60 -17.17
C TRP A 95 -16.54 -1.80 -16.35
N ARG A 96 -17.86 -2.07 -16.23
CA ARG A 96 -19.06 -1.85 -17.08
C ARG A 96 -20.32 -1.38 -16.32
N ASP A 97 -21.10 -0.49 -16.95
CA ASP A 97 -22.58 -0.57 -16.98
C ASP A 97 -23.04 -1.83 -17.74
#